data_AF-M3HM36-F1
#
_entry.id   AF-M3HM36-F1
#
_cell.length_a   1.000
_cell.length_b   1.000
_cell.length_c   1.000
_cell.angle_alpha   90.00
_cell.angle_beta   90.00
_cell.angle_gamma   90.00
#
_symmetry.space_group_name_H-M   'P 1'
#
loop_
_entity.id
_entity.type
_entity.pdbx_description
1 polymer ?
#
loop_
_entity_poly.entity_id
_entity_poly.type
_entity_poly.pdbx_seq_one_letter_code
_entity_poly.pdbx_strand_id
1 'polypeptide(L)'
;MYEFDMQGSYPYTQMLKDQIAGKNDSWAIRWYASAFLQNRLTLYPARSLVFNIGLDASGTHCDTTNEYDVELSLSPIRIKKIKIEEDVKVRNLYRDYFHKLSRSSVKDRIFDQVVRLIKRF
;
A
#
# COMPACT_ATOMS: atom_id res chain seq x y z
N MET A 1 4.59 -14.26 11.92
CA MET A 1 5.31 -13.27 11.09
C MET A 1 4.88 -13.35 9.63
N TYR A 2 4.96 -14.50 8.96
CA TYR A 2 4.54 -14.64 7.54
C TYR A 2 3.13 -14.10 7.23
N GLU A 3 2.12 -14.45 8.04
CA GLU A 3 0.75 -13.92 7.85
C GLU A 3 0.63 -12.43 8.14
N PHE A 4 1.37 -11.92 9.13
CA PHE A 4 1.42 -10.47 9.43
C PHE A 4 2.06 -9.67 8.30
N ASP A 5 2.99 -10.28 7.57
CA ASP A 5 3.63 -9.70 6.37
C ASP A 5 2.82 -9.95 5.09
N MET A 6 1.52 -10.24 5.22
CA MET A 6 0.62 -10.56 4.11
C MET A 6 1.21 -11.64 3.20
N GLN A 7 1.60 -12.77 3.79
CA GLN A 7 2.26 -13.87 3.06
C GLN A 7 3.58 -13.47 2.40
N GLY A 8 4.29 -12.52 3.00
CA GLY A 8 5.57 -12.01 2.52
C GLY A 8 5.46 -11.00 1.37
N SER A 9 4.26 -10.49 1.05
CA SER A 9 4.09 -9.47 0.02
C SER A 9 4.42 -8.07 0.48
N TYR A 10 4.43 -7.80 1.78
CA TYR A 10 4.76 -6.47 2.31
C TYR A 10 5.46 -6.56 3.68
N PRO A 11 6.51 -5.76 3.93
CA PRO A 11 7.38 -5.92 5.11
C PRO A 11 6.80 -5.29 6.39
N TYR A 12 5.55 -5.61 6.77
CA TYR A 12 4.88 -5.02 7.94
C TYR A 12 5.61 -5.28 9.25
N THR A 13 6.20 -6.46 9.44
CA THR A 13 7.00 -6.81 10.62
C THR A 13 8.20 -5.87 10.76
N GLN A 14 8.91 -5.60 9.66
CA GLN A 14 10.04 -4.69 9.67
C GLN A 14 9.58 -3.25 9.92
N MET A 15 8.49 -2.83 9.27
CA MET A 15 7.88 -1.52 9.48
C MET A 15 7.50 -1.30 10.96
N LEU A 16 6.98 -2.33 11.63
CA LEU A 16 6.62 -2.26 13.05
C LEU A 16 7.86 -2.17 13.95
N LYS A 17 8.91 -2.95 13.65
CA LYS A 17 10.20 -2.87 14.37
C LYS A 17 10.82 -1.48 14.25
N ASP A 18 10.83 -0.92 13.04
CA ASP A 18 11.37 0.42 12.79
C ASP A 18 10.54 1.49 13.49
N GLN A 19 9.23 1.30 13.56
CA GLN A 19 8.34 2.19 14.31
C GLN A 19 8.65 2.15 15.81
N ILE A 20 8.83 0.95 16.39
CA ILE A 20 9.23 0.77 17.81
C ILE A 20 10.60 1.40 18.07
N ALA A 21 11.54 1.26 17.13
CA ALA A 21 12.89 1.81 17.23
C ALA A 21 12.97 3.33 16.95
N GLY A 22 11.85 4.00 16.66
CA GLY A 22 11.81 5.44 16.37
C GLY A 22 12.35 5.85 14.99
N LYS A 23 12.54 4.88 14.08
CA LYS A 23 12.99 5.12 12.70
C LYS A 23 11.83 5.39 11.73
N ASN A 24 10.60 5.12 12.17
CA ASN A 24 9.36 5.33 11.44
C ASN A 24 8.32 5.90 12.41
N ASP A 25 7.63 6.97 12.04
CA ASP A 25 6.61 7.63 12.85
C ASP A 25 5.18 7.28 12.41
N SER A 26 5.02 6.41 11.42
CA SER A 26 3.72 5.99 10.90
C SER A 26 2.85 5.34 11.98
N TRP A 27 1.71 5.95 12.25
CA TRP A 27 0.70 5.39 13.16
C TRP A 27 -0.01 4.17 12.56
N ALA A 28 -0.07 4.08 11.23
CA ALA A 28 -0.86 3.08 10.51
C ALA A 28 -0.38 1.65 10.80
N ILE A 29 0.93 1.43 10.94
CA ILE A 29 1.46 0.11 11.28
C ILE A 29 1.07 -0.35 12.69
N ARG A 30 0.94 0.57 13.65
CA ARG A 30 0.43 0.25 14.99
C ARG A 30 -1.05 -0.13 14.95
N TRP A 31 -1.83 0.60 14.16
CA TRP A 31 -3.24 0.28 13.95
C TRP A 31 -3.42 -1.10 13.30
N TYR A 32 -2.64 -1.38 12.25
CA TYR A 32 -2.62 -2.69 11.60
C TYR A 32 -2.24 -3.81 12.57
N ALA A 33 -1.20 -3.62 13.38
CA ALA A 33 -0.81 -4.56 14.44
C ALA A 33 -1.93 -4.82 15.44
N SER A 34 -2.61 -3.77 15.92
CA SER A 34 -3.74 -3.91 16.83
C SER A 34 -4.89 -4.69 16.21
N ALA A 35 -5.25 -4.39 14.96
CA ALA A 35 -6.31 -5.08 14.24
C ALA A 35 -5.98 -6.57 14.04
N PHE A 36 -4.75 -6.87 13.62
CA PHE A 36 -4.27 -8.24 13.40
C PHE A 36 -4.29 -9.06 14.70
N LEU A 37 -3.72 -8.54 15.80
CA LEU A 37 -3.68 -9.24 17.09
C LEU A 37 -5.06 -9.52 17.69
N GLN A 38 -6.06 -8.72 17.32
CA GLN A 38 -7.44 -8.86 17.77
C GLN A 38 -8.34 -9.60 16.77
N ASN A 39 -7.77 -10.22 15.73
CA ASN A 39 -8.49 -10.90 14.65
C ASN A 39 -9.61 -10.02 14.04
N ARG A 40 -9.31 -8.75 13.78
CA ARG A 40 -10.24 -7.81 13.15
C ARG A 40 -10.12 -7.84 11.63
N LEU A 41 -11.25 -7.67 10.95
CA LEU A 41 -11.33 -7.57 9.50
C LEU A 41 -11.52 -6.11 9.09
N THR A 42 -10.97 -5.75 7.94
CA THR A 42 -11.16 -4.43 7.31
C THR A 42 -11.91 -4.61 6.00
N LEU A 43 -12.96 -3.81 5.82
CA LEU A 43 -13.71 -3.77 4.57
C LEU A 43 -13.11 -2.72 3.64
N TYR A 44 -12.61 -3.16 2.50
CA TYR A 44 -12.13 -2.27 1.44
C TYR A 44 -13.13 -2.18 0.30
N PRO A 45 -13.28 -0.99 -0.31
CA PRO A 45 -14.05 -0.85 -1.54
C PRO A 45 -13.29 -1.47 -2.72
N ALA A 46 -14.01 -2.08 -3.67
CA ALA A 46 -13.42 -2.63 -4.89
C ALA A 46 -12.99 -1.57 -5.92
N ARG A 47 -13.33 -0.30 -5.68
CA ARG A 47 -13.03 0.84 -6.55
C ARG A 47 -12.58 2.02 -5.70
N SER A 48 -11.70 2.83 -6.27
CA SER A 48 -11.17 3.99 -5.58
C SER A 48 -12.24 5.05 -5.40
N LEU A 49 -12.42 5.47 -4.15
CA LEU A 49 -13.30 6.59 -3.77
C LEU A 49 -12.51 7.85 -3.43
N VAL A 50 -11.18 7.75 -3.44
CA VAL A 50 -10.24 8.82 -3.17
C VAL A 50 -9.11 8.75 -4.20
N PHE A 51 -8.55 9.90 -4.56
CA PHE A 51 -7.38 10.04 -5.41
C PHE A 51 -6.34 10.90 -4.67
N ASN A 52 -5.12 10.41 -4.55
CA ASN A 52 -4.05 11.12 -3.85
C ASN A 52 -3.28 12.02 -4.81
N ILE A 53 -3.51 13.33 -4.73
CA ILE A 53 -2.85 14.33 -5.57
C ILE A 53 -1.43 14.71 -5.11
N GLY A 54 -0.97 14.21 -3.96
CA GLY A 54 0.30 14.62 -3.34
C GLY A 54 1.54 13.86 -3.84
N LEU A 55 1.41 12.96 -4.82
CA LEU A 55 2.50 12.12 -5.34
C LEU A 55 3.21 12.73 -6.57
N ASP A 56 3.01 14.03 -6.79
CA ASP A 56 3.68 14.85 -7.80
C ASP A 56 4.99 15.48 -7.29
N ALA A 57 5.51 14.99 -6.15
CA ALA A 57 6.60 15.56 -5.34
C ALA A 57 6.25 16.86 -4.57
N SER A 58 4.98 17.25 -4.49
CA SER A 58 4.53 18.28 -3.54
C SER A 58 4.35 17.76 -2.11
N GLY A 59 4.25 16.43 -1.91
CA GLY A 59 4.08 15.79 -0.61
C GLY A 59 5.36 15.70 0.24
N THR A 60 5.19 15.57 1.56
CA THR A 60 6.28 15.57 2.55
C THR A 60 7.23 14.37 2.46
N HIS A 61 6.72 13.21 2.04
CA HIS A 61 7.47 11.94 2.02
C HIS A 61 7.24 11.15 0.72
N CYS A 62 7.35 11.82 -0.43
CA CYS A 62 7.17 11.15 -1.72
C CYS A 62 8.16 11.63 -2.78
N ASP A 63 8.58 10.69 -3.62
CA ASP A 63 9.08 10.99 -4.96
C ASP A 63 7.88 11.13 -5.93
N THR A 64 8.10 11.74 -7.10
CA THR A 64 7.08 11.74 -8.17
C THR A 64 6.80 10.31 -8.64
N THR A 65 5.54 9.86 -8.55
CA THR A 65 5.11 8.54 -9.03
C THR A 65 3.64 8.54 -9.46
N ASN A 66 3.34 7.77 -10.51
CA ASN A 66 1.98 7.48 -10.97
C ASN A 66 1.54 6.04 -10.63
N GLU A 67 2.34 5.27 -9.88
CA GLU A 67 2.03 3.88 -9.52
C GLU A 67 0.72 3.72 -8.73
N TYR A 68 0.25 4.82 -8.13
CA TYR A 68 -0.97 4.88 -7.33
C TYR A 68 -2.09 5.67 -8.01
N ASP A 69 -1.93 6.02 -9.29
CA ASP A 69 -3.00 6.64 -10.06
C ASP A 69 -4.16 5.65 -10.22
N VAL A 70 -5.38 6.15 -9.98
CA VAL A 70 -6.59 5.35 -9.97
C VAL A 70 -7.70 6.04 -10.74
N GLU A 71 -8.58 5.24 -11.34
CA GLU A 71 -9.86 5.75 -11.84
C GLU A 71 -10.78 6.01 -10.64
N LEU A 72 -11.10 7.29 -10.43
CA LEU A 72 -11.94 7.72 -9.31
C LEU A 72 -13.40 7.40 -9.60
N SER A 73 -14.04 6.63 -8.70
CA SER A 73 -15.47 6.38 -8.83
C SER A 73 -16.29 7.52 -8.23
N LEU A 74 -17.13 8.13 -9.06
CA LEU A 74 -18.05 9.19 -8.65
C LEU A 74 -19.39 8.67 -8.11
N SER A 75 -19.59 7.35 -8.12
CA SER A 75 -20.84 6.75 -7.65
C SER A 75 -20.69 6.18 -6.23
N PRO A 76 -21.71 6.34 -5.36
CA PRO A 76 -21.64 5.81 -4.01
C PRO A 76 -21.68 4.28 -4.02
N ILE A 77 -20.98 3.66 -3.06
CA ILE A 77 -21.05 2.21 -2.85
C ILE A 77 -22.25 1.92 -1.95
N ARG A 78 -23.20 1.14 -2.45
CA ARG A 78 -24.35 0.68 -1.66
C ARG A 78 -23.94 -0.54 -0.84
N ILE A 79 -23.73 -0.34 0.46
CA ILE A 79 -23.40 -1.43 1.38
C ILE A 79 -24.68 -2.16 1.80
N LYS A 80 -24.61 -3.50 1.74
CA LYS A 80 -25.61 -4.39 2.33
C LYS A 80 -24.95 -5.13 3.49
N LYS A 81 -25.75 -5.73 4.36
CA LYS A 81 -25.22 -6.63 5.38
C LYS A 81 -24.50 -7.79 4.68
N ILE A 82 -23.21 -7.92 4.95
CA ILE A 82 -22.36 -9.00 4.45
C ILE A 82 -21.99 -9.92 5.60
N LYS A 83 -21.58 -11.14 5.27
CA LYS A 83 -20.99 -12.04 6.24
C LYS A 83 -19.64 -11.47 6.69
N ILE A 84 -19.39 -11.52 8.00
CA ILE A 84 -18.15 -11.01 8.60
C ILE A 84 -17.14 -12.16 8.60
N GLU A 85 -16.54 -12.40 7.44
CA GLU A 85 -15.48 -13.39 7.28
C GLU A 85 -14.42 -12.89 6.28
N GLU A 86 -13.23 -13.46 6.37
CA GLU A 86 -12.19 -13.17 5.39
C GLU A 86 -12.54 -13.79 4.03
N ASP A 87 -12.47 -12.98 2.98
CA ASP A 87 -12.48 -13.49 1.61
C ASP A 87 -11.05 -13.78 1.16
N VAL A 88 -10.70 -15.07 1.07
CA VAL A 88 -9.37 -15.53 0.65
C VAL A 88 -9.00 -15.06 -0.76
N LYS A 89 -9.99 -14.92 -1.66
CA LYS A 89 -9.72 -14.42 -3.03
C LYS A 89 -9.30 -12.96 -2.96
N VAL A 90 -10.01 -12.14 -2.20
CA VAL A 90 -9.68 -10.73 -2.00
C VAL A 90 -8.32 -10.58 -1.33
N ARG A 91 -8.03 -11.38 -0.29
CA ARG A 91 -6.71 -11.39 0.36
C ARG A 91 -5.58 -11.68 -0.63
N ASN A 92 -5.76 -12.67 -1.51
CA ASN A 92 -4.77 -13.00 -2.53
C ASN A 92 -4.60 -11.88 -3.57
N LEU A 93 -5.68 -11.18 -3.95
CA LEU A 93 -5.58 -10.01 -4.84
C LEU A 93 -4.71 -8.90 -4.23
N TYR A 94 -4.86 -8.63 -2.93
CA TYR A 94 -4.00 -7.67 -2.22
C TYR A 94 -2.54 -8.12 -2.19
N ARG A 95 -2.29 -9.39 -1.84
CA ARG A 95 -0.94 -9.97 -1.85
C ARG A 95 -0.27 -9.77 -3.21
N ASP A 96 -0.96 -10.13 -4.28
CA ASP A 96 -0.41 -10.07 -5.63
C ASP A 96 -0.18 -8.61 -6.09
N TYR A 97 -1.08 -7.69 -5.70
CA TYR A 97 -0.89 -6.26 -5.90
C TYR A 97 0.37 -5.72 -5.23
N PHE A 98 0.59 -6.02 -3.94
CA PHE A 98 1.80 -5.57 -3.22
C PHE A 98 3.08 -6.21 -3.77
N HIS A 99 3.02 -7.47 -4.19
CA HIS A 99 4.14 -8.10 -4.88
C HIS A 99 4.49 -7.38 -6.19
N LYS A 100 3.49 -6.96 -6.97
CA LYS A 100 3.70 -6.19 -8.20
C LYS A 100 4.41 -4.86 -7.89
N LEU A 101 3.94 -4.11 -6.89
CA LEU A 101 4.55 -2.85 -6.46
C LEU A 101 6.00 -3.01 -5.98
N SER A 102 6.30 -4.11 -5.27
CA SER A 102 7.67 -4.37 -4.81
C SER A 102 8.66 -4.61 -5.96
N ARG A 103 8.17 -5.15 -7.08
CA ARG A 103 8.97 -5.55 -8.24
C ARG A 103 9.30 -4.43 -9.21
N SER A 104 8.45 -3.39 -9.31
CA SER A 104 8.74 -2.19 -10.11
C SER A 104 9.88 -1.34 -9.52
N SER A 105 10.31 -1.61 -8.29
CA SER A 105 11.16 -0.68 -7.53
C SER A 105 12.67 -0.66 -7.83
N VAL A 106 13.25 -1.57 -8.63
CA VAL A 106 14.73 -1.56 -8.84
C VAL A 106 15.13 -1.28 -10.28
N LYS A 107 14.60 -2.04 -11.25
CA LYS A 107 14.95 -1.82 -12.66
C LYS A 107 14.39 -0.51 -13.18
N ASP A 108 13.14 -0.20 -12.82
CA ASP A 108 12.49 1.04 -13.25
C ASP A 108 13.10 2.25 -12.54
N ARG A 109 13.48 2.13 -11.25
CA ARG A 109 14.23 3.18 -10.53
C ARG A 109 15.60 3.46 -11.15
N ILE A 110 16.37 2.44 -11.53
CA ILE A 110 17.67 2.60 -12.19
C ILE A 110 17.48 3.24 -13.58
N PHE A 111 16.51 2.74 -14.35
CA PHE A 111 16.18 3.29 -15.66
C PHE A 111 15.76 4.77 -15.55
N ASP A 112 14.88 5.11 -14.63
CA ASP A 112 14.41 6.48 -14.42
C ASP A 112 15.52 7.42 -13.92
N GLN A 113 16.47 6.92 -13.13
CA GLN A 113 17.66 7.69 -12.75
C GLN A 113 18.56 7.98 -13.96
N VAL A 114 18.81 6.98 -14.81
CA VAL A 114 19.62 7.12 -16.03
C VAL A 114 18.95 8.08 -17.01
N VAL A 115 17.64 7.94 -17.25
CA VAL A 115 16.87 8.84 -18.14
C VAL A 115 16.88 10.27 -17.62
N ARG A 116 16.72 10.48 -16.31
CA ARG A 116 16.81 11.82 -15.71
C ARG A 116 18.20 12.44 -15.85
N LEU A 117 19.27 11.65 -15.83
CA LEU A 117 20.64 12.13 -16.07
C LEU A 117 20.84 12.57 -17.52
N ILE A 118 20.35 11.77 -18.48
CA ILE A 118 20.49 12.05 -19.92
C ILE A 118 19.69 13.30 -20.32
N LYS A 119 18.50 13.51 -19.76
CA LYS A 119 17.67 14.71 -20.03
C LYS A 119 18.18 16.01 -19.39
N ARG A 120 19.22 15.93 -18.55
CA ARG A 120 19.85 17.07 -17.87
C ARG A 120 21.08 17.61 -18.61
N PHE A 121 21.50 16.91 -19.67
CA PHE A 121 22.47 17.34 -20.67
C PHE A 121 21.75 17.61 -21.99
#